data_AF-A0A5B1BF71-F1
#
_entry.id   AF-A0A5B1BF71-F1
#
_cell.length_a   1.000
_cell.length_b   1.000
_cell.length_c   1.000
_cell.angle_alpha   90.00
_cell.angle_beta   90.00
_cell.angle_gamma   90.00
#
_symmetry.space_group_name_H-M   'P 1'
#
loop_
_entity.id
_entity.type
_entity.pdbx_description
1 polymer ?
#
loop_
_entity_poly.entity_id
_entity_poly.type
_entity_poly.pdbx_seq_one_letter_code
_entity_poly.pdbx_strand_id
1 'polypeptide(L)'
;MKKNLVVVKNDYEIDLTSLEYVRENLNGFWIPENNPNGKEILWLYFRENKNLTDWDTLPFTEEIRRTEILPYKPCATVATLIKVNNETQLQFVSRSGQDTVKIDQLTKTKFKIDGVTYLRHKGYDFLRQ
;
A
#
# COMPACT_ATOMS: atom_id res chain seq x y z
N MET A 1 -19.54 -6.80 5.01
CA MET A 1 -18.10 -7.04 4.79
C MET A 1 -17.31 -5.80 4.38
N LYS A 2 -17.92 -4.76 3.78
CA LYS A 2 -17.40 -3.37 3.68
C LYS A 2 -16.96 -2.69 4.99
N LYS A 3 -17.09 -3.35 6.15
CA LYS A 3 -16.82 -2.76 7.48
C LYS A 3 -15.34 -2.43 7.70
N ASN A 4 -14.43 -3.12 7.02
CA ASN A 4 -12.98 -2.95 7.18
C ASN A 4 -12.36 -2.03 6.11
N LEU A 5 -13.17 -1.48 5.21
CA LEU A 5 -12.72 -0.48 4.25
C LEU A 5 -12.81 0.92 4.87
N VAL A 6 -11.92 1.80 4.43
CA VAL A 6 -11.99 3.22 4.75
C VAL A 6 -12.98 3.88 3.80
N VAL A 7 -13.85 4.74 4.35
CA VAL A 7 -14.85 5.49 3.57
C VAL A 7 -14.62 6.98 3.82
N VAL A 8 -14.52 7.74 2.74
CA VAL A 8 -14.31 9.20 2.75
C VAL A 8 -15.43 9.87 1.96
N LYS A 9 -16.04 10.91 2.52
CA LYS A 9 -17.19 11.60 1.90
C LYS A 9 -16.83 12.36 0.63
N ASN A 10 -15.62 12.92 0.59
CA ASN A 10 -15.07 13.69 -0.54
C ASN A 10 -13.73 13.07 -0.94
N ASP A 11 -13.78 11.88 -1.54
CA ASP A 11 -12.57 11.24 -2.05
C ASP A 11 -12.18 11.88 -3.38
N TYR A 12 -10.96 12.38 -3.47
CA TYR A 12 -10.42 13.09 -4.63
C TYR A 12 -9.10 12.48 -5.05
N GLU A 13 -8.75 12.72 -6.31
CA GLU A 13 -7.50 12.25 -6.89
C GLU A 13 -6.31 13.02 -6.31
N ILE A 14 -5.31 12.28 -5.85
CA ILE A 14 -4.08 12.83 -5.30
C ILE A 14 -3.17 13.25 -6.44
N ASP A 15 -2.57 14.43 -6.31
CA ASP A 15 -1.56 14.90 -7.23
C ASP A 15 -0.33 13.97 -7.20
N LEU A 16 -0.17 13.23 -8.30
CA LEU A 16 0.93 12.29 -8.46
C LEU A 16 2.27 12.96 -8.75
N THR A 17 2.33 14.28 -8.95
CA THR A 17 3.59 14.99 -9.24
C THR A 17 4.46 15.20 -8.01
N SER A 18 3.90 15.13 -6.80
CA SER A 18 4.63 15.26 -5.54
C SER A 18 4.83 13.91 -4.87
N LEU A 19 6.09 13.49 -4.73
CA LEU A 19 6.43 12.24 -4.04
C LEU A 19 6.02 12.25 -2.57
N GLU A 20 6.04 13.43 -1.93
CA GLU A 20 5.60 13.59 -0.55
C GLU A 20 4.10 13.27 -0.41
N TYR A 21 3.24 13.90 -1.22
CA TYR A 21 1.81 13.63 -1.19
C TYR A 21 1.47 12.19 -1.59
N VAL A 22 2.16 11.64 -2.59
CA VAL A 22 1.98 10.23 -2.99
C VAL A 22 2.33 9.30 -1.83
N ARG A 23 3.48 9.52 -1.19
CA ARG A 23 3.95 8.73 -0.05
C ARG A 23 2.96 8.75 1.11
N GLU A 24 2.51 9.94 1.50
CA GLU A 24 1.54 10.11 2.58
C GLU A 24 0.23 9.37 2.33
N ASN A 25 -0.25 9.40 1.08
CA ASN A 25 -1.52 8.76 0.74
C ASN A 25 -1.38 7.25 0.48
N LEU A 26 -0.22 6.78 0.01
CA LEU A 26 0.08 5.35 -0.10
C LEU A 26 0.28 4.67 1.25
N ASN A 27 0.86 5.36 2.23
CA ASN A 27 1.12 4.83 3.57
C ASN A 27 -0.14 4.26 4.21
N GLY A 28 -0.18 2.97 4.52
CA GLY A 28 -1.32 2.30 5.14
C GLY A 28 -1.61 0.94 4.55
N PHE A 29 -2.86 0.50 4.69
CA PHE A 29 -3.29 -0.85 4.29
C PHE A 29 -4.19 -0.82 3.07
N TRP A 30 -4.04 -1.85 2.24
CA TRP A 30 -4.68 -1.97 0.95
C TRP A 30 -5.15 -3.41 0.73
N ILE A 31 -6.27 -3.59 0.04
CA ILE A 31 -6.80 -4.90 -0.33
C ILE A 31 -7.26 -4.88 -1.78
N PRO A 32 -6.99 -5.92 -2.59
CA PRO A 32 -7.45 -5.95 -3.98
C PRO A 32 -8.96 -5.77 -4.11
N GLU A 33 -9.42 -4.92 -5.02
CA GLU A 33 -10.84 -4.63 -5.25
C GLU A 33 -11.62 -5.88 -5.72
N ASN A 34 -10.96 -6.77 -6.47
CA ASN A 34 -11.53 -8.04 -6.91
C ASN A 34 -11.63 -9.08 -5.78
N ASN A 35 -10.98 -8.84 -4.63
CA ASN A 35 -11.04 -9.69 -3.46
C ASN A 35 -11.16 -8.86 -2.15
N PRO A 36 -12.26 -8.10 -1.98
CA PRO A 36 -12.44 -7.17 -0.87
C PRO A 36 -12.67 -7.88 0.49
N ASN A 37 -12.83 -9.20 0.44
CA ASN A 37 -12.98 -10.09 1.58
C ASN A 37 -11.75 -11.00 1.75
N GLY A 38 -10.67 -10.70 1.04
CA GLY A 38 -9.41 -11.42 1.09
C GLY A 38 -8.86 -11.50 2.51
N LYS A 39 -8.17 -12.59 2.79
CA LYS A 39 -7.50 -12.81 4.08
C LYS A 39 -6.13 -12.17 4.13
N GLU A 40 -5.68 -11.53 3.06
CA GLU A 40 -4.38 -10.88 2.97
C GLU A 40 -4.58 -9.40 2.62
N ILE A 41 -3.85 -8.55 3.32
CA ILE A 41 -3.81 -7.11 3.08
C ILE A 41 -2.38 -6.72 2.76
N LEU A 42 -2.23 -5.82 1.80
CA LEU A 42 -0.97 -5.14 1.55
C LEU A 42 -0.80 -4.05 2.61
N TRP A 43 0.39 -3.95 3.18
CA TRP A 43 0.83 -2.90 4.09
C TRP A 43 1.99 -2.17 3.44
N LEU A 44 1.83 -0.86 3.26
CA LEU A 44 2.88 0.03 2.82
C LEU A 44 3.20 1.00 3.96
N TYR A 45 4.46 1.03 4.37
CA TYR A 45 4.97 1.91 5.41
C TYR A 45 6.29 2.56 4.97
N PHE A 46 6.15 3.71 4.33
CA PHE A 46 7.24 4.62 4.02
C PHE A 46 7.59 5.39 5.29
N ARG A 47 8.79 5.13 5.82
CA ARG A 47 9.35 5.88 6.94
C ARG A 47 9.53 7.35 6.56
N GLU A 48 9.48 8.25 7.53
CA GLU A 48 9.58 9.69 7.32
C GLU A 48 10.74 10.06 6.38
N ASN A 49 10.42 10.88 5.38
CA ASN A 49 11.36 11.37 4.37
C ASN A 49 12.06 10.30 3.52
N LYS A 50 11.63 9.04 3.59
CA LYS A 50 12.12 7.96 2.74
C LYS A 50 11.05 7.58 1.72
N ASN A 51 11.49 7.44 0.49
CA ASN A 51 10.64 7.00 -0.61
C ASN A 51 10.63 5.47 -0.75
N LEU A 52 11.18 4.73 0.22
CA LEU A 52 11.26 3.28 0.21
C LEU A 52 10.33 2.68 1.26
N THR A 53 9.73 1.54 0.93
CA THR A 53 8.93 0.72 1.83
C THR A 53 9.06 -0.75 1.46
N ASP A 54 8.69 -1.63 2.37
CA ASP A 54 8.50 -3.04 2.06
C ASP A 54 7.09 -3.23 1.48
N TRP A 55 7.00 -3.97 0.38
CA TRP A 55 5.74 -4.40 -0.23
C TRP A 55 5.23 -5.64 0.50
N ASP A 56 4.66 -5.42 1.69
CA ASP A 56 4.34 -6.51 2.60
C ASP A 56 2.88 -6.92 2.59
N THR A 57 2.66 -8.19 2.29
CA THR A 57 1.38 -8.87 2.43
C THR A 57 1.28 -9.52 3.81
N LEU A 58 0.24 -9.14 4.56
CA LEU A 58 -0.03 -9.63 5.90
C LEU A 58 -1.37 -10.38 5.93
N PRO A 59 -1.46 -11.53 6.61
CA PRO A 59 -2.75 -12.12 6.93
C PRO A 59 -3.57 -11.15 7.78
N PHE A 60 -4.87 -11.01 7.49
CA PHE A 60 -5.83 -10.22 8.26
C PHE A 60 -6.72 -11.14 9.10
N THR A 61 -6.31 -11.40 10.35
CA THR A 61 -6.95 -12.36 11.25
C THR A 61 -7.20 -11.78 12.64
N GLU A 62 -8.20 -12.30 13.35
CA GLU A 62 -8.46 -11.90 14.74
C GLU A 62 -7.33 -12.33 15.69
N GLU A 63 -6.59 -13.39 15.36
CA GLU A 63 -5.44 -13.81 16.15
C GLU A 63 -4.36 -12.73 16.19
N ILE A 64 -3.95 -12.23 15.01
CA ILE A 64 -2.95 -11.14 14.92
C ILE A 64 -3.50 -9.86 15.55
N ARG A 65 -4.80 -9.56 15.45
CA ARG A 65 -5.39 -8.41 16.16
C ARG A 65 -5.27 -8.53 17.68
N ARG A 66 -5.40 -9.74 18.21
CA ARG A 66 -5.36 -10.00 19.65
C ARG A 66 -3.93 -10.08 20.20
N THR A 67 -3.02 -10.70 19.45
CA THR A 67 -1.65 -10.92 19.90
C THR A 67 -0.70 -9.81 19.50
N GLU A 68 -1.05 -9.05 18.46
CA GLU A 68 -0.19 -8.04 17.82
C GLU A 68 1.14 -8.62 17.28
N ILE A 69 1.19 -9.94 17.10
CA ILE A 69 2.36 -10.66 16.59
C ILE A 69 2.16 -10.91 15.10
N LEU A 70 3.09 -10.40 14.29
CA LEU A 70 3.12 -10.64 12.86
C LEU A 70 3.83 -11.97 12.53
N PRO A 71 3.39 -12.70 11.51
CA PRO A 71 4.14 -13.84 11.01
C PRO A 71 5.50 -13.37 10.47
N TYR A 72 6.57 -14.12 10.75
CA TYR A 72 7.88 -13.83 10.19
C TYR A 72 7.88 -14.03 8.67
N LYS A 73 8.31 -13.01 7.93
CA LYS A 73 8.43 -13.06 6.47
C LYS A 73 9.89 -12.85 6.04
N PRO A 74 10.60 -13.90 5.62
CA PRO A 74 11.94 -13.73 5.07
C PRO A 74 11.85 -13.10 3.67
N CYS A 75 12.67 -12.08 3.40
CA CYS A 75 12.85 -11.43 2.08
C CYS A 75 11.62 -10.68 1.53
N ALA A 76 11.22 -9.59 2.20
CA ALA A 76 10.25 -8.66 1.64
C ALA A 76 10.75 -8.04 0.31
N THR A 77 9.82 -7.80 -0.61
CA THR A 77 10.12 -7.03 -1.83
C THR A 77 10.17 -5.56 -1.44
N VAL A 78 11.23 -4.85 -1.82
CA VAL A 78 11.33 -3.41 -1.53
C VAL A 78 10.68 -2.64 -2.68
N ALA A 79 9.81 -1.69 -2.34
CA ALA A 79 9.19 -0.75 -3.28
C ALA A 79 9.72 0.66 -3.01
N THR A 80 10.20 1.34 -4.06
CA THR A 80 10.72 2.70 -3.99
C THR A 80 9.93 3.63 -4.91
N LEU A 81 9.44 4.75 -4.39
CA LEU A 81 8.86 5.83 -5.18
C LEU A 81 9.97 6.60 -5.91
N ILE A 82 9.90 6.60 -7.24
CA ILE A 82 10.84 7.29 -8.12
C ILE A 82 10.09 8.22 -9.08
N LYS A 83 10.81 9.17 -9.67
CA LYS A 83 10.33 9.98 -10.79
C LYS A 83 11.03 9.57 -12.07
N VAL A 84 10.24 9.25 -13.10
CA VAL A 84 10.73 8.98 -14.45
C VAL A 84 9.93 9.85 -15.40
N ASN A 85 10.58 10.71 -16.17
CA ASN A 85 9.92 11.65 -17.10
C ASN A 85 8.80 12.48 -16.45
N ASN A 86 9.05 12.99 -15.22
CA ASN A 86 8.09 13.70 -14.38
C ASN A 86 6.87 12.90 -13.89
N GLU A 87 6.81 11.59 -14.16
CA GLU A 87 5.78 10.71 -13.65
C GLU A 87 6.25 9.95 -12.41
N THR A 88 5.39 9.84 -11.40
CA THR A 88 5.69 9.04 -10.21
C THR A 88 5.44 7.55 -10.49
N GLN A 89 6.44 6.73 -10.17
CA GLN A 89 6.42 5.29 -10.38
C GLN A 89 6.88 4.57 -9.11
N LEU A 90 6.50 3.31 -8.98
CA LEU A 90 7.04 2.39 -7.99
C LEU A 90 8.07 1.49 -8.66
N GLN A 91 9.29 1.54 -8.15
CA GLN A 91 10.36 0.63 -8.49
C GLN A 91 10.37 -0.52 -7.48
N PHE A 92 10.24 -1.75 -7.97
CA PHE A 92 10.38 -2.95 -7.17
C PHE A 92 11.79 -3.49 -7.28
N VAL A 93 12.43 -3.74 -6.14
CA VAL A 93 13.75 -4.37 -6.07
C VAL A 93 13.60 -5.68 -5.31
N SER A 94 13.96 -6.76 -5.98
CA SER A 94 13.90 -8.12 -5.45
C SER A 94 15.11 -8.94 -5.91
N ARG A 95 15.25 -10.17 -5.39
CA ARG A 95 16.32 -11.08 -5.84
C ARG A 95 16.23 -11.43 -7.33
N SER A 96 15.03 -11.38 -7.91
CA SER A 96 14.79 -11.69 -9.33
C SER A 96 15.07 -10.52 -10.27
N GLY A 97 15.42 -9.35 -9.74
CA GLY A 97 15.74 -8.16 -10.52
C GLY A 97 14.95 -6.94 -10.08
N GLN A 98 14.94 -5.95 -10.95
CA GLN A 98 14.28 -4.68 -10.75
C GLN A 98 13.19 -4.48 -11.79
N ASP A 99 12.02 -4.04 -11.35
CA ASP A 99 10.90 -3.67 -12.22
C ASP A 99 10.36 -2.29 -11.84
N THR A 100 9.65 -1.63 -12.75
CA THR A 100 9.05 -0.32 -12.53
C THR A 100 7.61 -0.31 -13.02
N VAL A 101 6.69 0.11 -12.15
CA VAL A 101 5.27 0.28 -12.48
C VAL A 101 4.83 1.72 -12.27
N LYS A 102 4.04 2.23 -13.20
CA LYS A 102 3.39 3.53 -13.05
C LYS A 102 2.22 3.43 -12.07
N ILE A 103 2.05 4.47 -11.25
CA ILE A 103 0.82 4.64 -10.47
C ILE A 103 -0.25 5.22 -11.40
N ASP A 104 -1.26 4.42 -11.71
CA ASP A 104 -2.35 4.82 -12.61
C ASP A 104 -3.33 5.77 -11.92
N GLN A 105 -3.59 5.53 -10.63
CA GLN A 105 -4.54 6.30 -9.84
C GLN A 105 -4.20 6.20 -8.35
N LEU A 106 -4.32 7.33 -7.64
CA LEU A 106 -4.29 7.36 -6.18
C LEU A 106 -5.35 8.32 -5.65
N THR A 107 -6.15 7.84 -4.71
CA THR A 107 -7.08 8.63 -3.90
C THR A 107 -6.87 8.25 -2.43
N LYS A 108 -7.66 8.82 -1.51
CA LYS A 108 -7.62 8.39 -0.10
C LYS A 108 -8.18 6.98 0.09
N THR A 109 -8.99 6.47 -0.85
CA THR A 109 -9.61 5.14 -0.74
C THR A 109 -9.24 4.15 -1.84
N LYS A 110 -8.55 4.59 -2.91
CA LYS A 110 -8.17 3.76 -4.05
C LYS A 110 -6.71 3.95 -4.44
N PHE A 111 -6.07 2.85 -4.82
CA PHE A 111 -4.71 2.83 -5.35
C PHE A 111 -4.68 1.86 -6.53
N LYS A 112 -4.21 2.31 -7.70
CA LYS A 112 -4.19 1.48 -8.91
C LYS A 112 -2.80 1.45 -9.54
N ILE A 113 -2.32 0.25 -9.82
CA ILE A 113 -1.07 -0.03 -10.54
C ILE A 113 -1.27 -1.25 -11.44
N ASP A 114 -0.66 -1.27 -12.63
CA ASP A 114 -0.68 -2.41 -13.55
C ASP A 114 -2.09 -3.00 -13.78
N GLY A 115 -3.10 -2.12 -13.89
CA GLY A 115 -4.49 -2.55 -14.05
C GLY A 115 -5.15 -3.14 -12.79
N VAL A 116 -4.43 -3.35 -11.70
CA VAL A 116 -4.95 -3.83 -10.41
C VAL A 116 -5.36 -2.65 -9.54
N THR A 117 -6.64 -2.62 -9.16
CA THR A 117 -7.16 -1.66 -8.18
C THR A 117 -7.11 -2.26 -6.78
N TYR A 118 -6.58 -1.50 -5.83
CA TYR A 118 -6.62 -1.75 -4.41
C TYR A 118 -7.54 -0.75 -3.71
N LEU A 119 -8.27 -1.22 -2.71
CA LEU A 119 -9.12 -0.44 -1.84
C LEU A 119 -8.43 -0.22 -0.49
N ARG A 120 -8.57 0.98 0.05
CA ARG A 120 -8.02 1.34 1.35
C ARG A 120 -8.69 0.54 2.46
N HIS A 121 -7.86 -0.15 3.24
CA HIS A 121 -8.27 -1.03 4.31
C HIS A 121 -7.87 -0.43 5.67
N LYS A 122 -8.65 -0.71 6.72
CA LYS A 122 -8.35 -0.24 8.09
C LYS A 122 -7.09 -0.91 8.65
N GLY A 123 -6.86 -2.17 8.29
CA GLY A 123 -5.73 -2.97 8.75
C GLY A 123 -5.68 -3.11 10.27
N TYR A 124 -4.47 -3.08 10.83
CA TYR A 124 -4.22 -3.23 12.25
C TYR A 124 -3.91 -1.88 12.91
N ASP A 125 -4.53 -1.60 14.05
CA ASP A 125 -4.32 -0.34 14.76
C ASP A 125 -2.88 -0.22 15.31
N PHE A 126 -2.29 -1.31 15.82
CA PHE A 126 -0.95 -1.32 16.43
C PHE A 126 0.21 -1.01 15.46
N LEU A 127 -0.05 -1.04 14.15
CA LEU A 127 0.91 -0.78 13.08
C LEU A 127 0.81 0.64 12.49
N ARG A 128 -0.12 1.48 12.98
CA ARG A 128 -0.30 2.86 12.48
C ARG A 128 0.59 3.90 13.18
N GLN A 129 1.80 3.51 13.60
CA GLN A 129 2.72 4.35 14.39
C GLN A 129 3.58 5.28 13.53
#